data_AF-A0A173KZF5-F1
#
_entry.id   AF-A0A173KZF5-F1
#
_cell.length_a   1.000
_cell.length_b   1.000
_cell.length_c   1.000
_cell.angle_alpha   90.00
_cell.angle_beta   90.00
_cell.angle_gamma   90.00
#
_symmetry.space_group_name_H-M   'P 1'
#
loop_
_entity.id
_entity.type
_entity.pdbx_description
1 polymer ?
#
loop_
_entity_poly.entity_id
_entity_poly.type
_entity_poly.pdbx_seq_one_letter_code
_entity_poly.pdbx_strand_id
1 'polypeptide(L)' 'MRLTPTEAKILDLLVAAKGRHLNARTIRDCVMPGKHVNNVRVHINLMRSKGVHIATDEQGPECRGYRLEMAA' A
#
# COMPACT_ATOMS: atom_id res chain seq x y z
N MET A 1 1.96 -1.85 17.23
CA MET A 1 2.50 -2.63 16.09
C MET A 1 3.83 -2.04 15.65
N ARG A 2 4.83 -2.88 15.31
CA ARG A 2 6.09 -2.40 14.74
C ARG A 2 6.06 -2.59 13.23
N LEU A 3 5.82 -1.50 12.50
CA LEU A 3 5.97 -1.45 11.05
C LEU A 3 7.46 -1.32 10.72
N THR A 4 7.89 -1.98 9.65
CA THR A 4 9.20 -1.78 9.04
C THR A 4 9.27 -0.38 8.41
N PRO A 5 10.48 0.16 8.16
CA PRO A 5 10.63 1.46 7.52
C PRO A 5 9.89 1.53 6.16
N THR A 6 9.87 0.42 5.42
CA THR A 6 9.16 0.30 4.15
C THR A 6 7.64 0.37 4.35
N GLU A 7 7.09 -0.40 5.28
CA GLU A 7 5.65 -0.39 5.57
C GLU A 7 5.18 0.96 6.12
N ALA A 8 6.00 1.63 6.94
CA ALA A 8 5.71 2.97 7.44
C ALA A 8 5.64 3.99 6.30
N LYS A 9 6.55 3.93 5.32
CA LYS A 9 6.50 4.79 4.12
C LYS A 9 5.28 4.49 3.23
N ILE A 10 4.89 3.22 3.08
CA ILE A 10 3.66 2.85 2.36
C ILE A 10 2.44 3.43 3.08
N LEU A 11 2.40 3.31 4.41
CA LEU A 11 1.30 3.87 5.21
C LEU A 11 1.23 5.39 5.04
N ASP A 12 2.36 6.09 5.15
CA ASP A 12 2.44 7.54 4.99
C ASP A 12 1.91 8.01 3.62
N LEU A 13 2.28 7.32 2.53
CA LEU A 13 1.73 7.57 1.19
C LEU A 13 0.22 7.38 1.12
N LEU A 14 -0.31 6.30 1.71
CA LEU A 14 -1.74 6.03 1.71
C LEU A 14 -2.52 7.05 2.58
N VAL A 15 -1.92 7.51 3.69
CA VAL A 15 -2.47 8.60 4.52
C VAL A 15 -2.47 9.91 3.73
N ALA A 16 -1.36 10.24 3.07
CA ALA A 16 -1.23 11.43 2.23
C ALA A 16 -2.22 11.42 1.04
N ALA A 17 -2.59 10.23 0.54
CA ALA A 17 -3.61 10.07 -0.48
C ALA A 17 -5.03 10.39 0.02
N LYS A 18 -5.26 10.59 1.32
CA LYS A 18 -6.53 11.01 1.93
C LYS A 18 -7.73 10.17 1.45
N GLY A 19 -7.57 8.84 1.47
CA GLY A 19 -8.62 7.92 1.03
C GLY A 19 -8.77 7.81 -0.50
N ARG A 20 -7.81 8.30 -1.29
CA ARG A 20 -7.72 8.00 -2.72
C ARG A 20 -7.00 6.67 -2.95
N HIS A 21 -7.31 6.03 -4.07
CA HIS A 21 -6.59 4.83 -4.53
C HIS A 21 -5.22 5.23 -5.09
N LEU A 22 -4.17 4.57 -4.60
CA LEU A 22 -2.83 4.65 -5.15
C LEU A 22 -2.49 3.35 -5.87
N ASN A 23 -2.00 3.47 -7.11
CA ASN A 23 -1.58 2.32 -7.89
C ASN A 23 -0.34 1.66 -7.27
N ALA A 24 -0.29 0.33 -7.34
CA ALA A 24 0.87 -0.45 -6.91
C ALA A 24 2.19 0.05 -7.51
N ARG A 25 2.18 0.46 -8.80
CA ARG A 25 3.35 1.01 -9.49
C ARG A 25 3.83 2.32 -8.86
N THR A 26 2.90 3.23 -8.52
CA THR A 26 3.21 4.52 -7.88
C THR A 26 3.80 4.30 -6.49
N ILE A 27 3.20 3.43 -5.67
CA ILE A 27 3.71 3.10 -4.34
C ILE A 27 5.12 2.49 -4.45
N ARG A 28 5.32 1.57 -5.39
CA ARG A 28 6.64 0.98 -5.65
C ARG A 28 7.65 2.07 -6.00
N ASP A 29 7.33 2.96 -6.93
CA ASP A 29 8.24 4.01 -7.38
C ASP A 29 8.72 4.91 -6.24
N CYS A 30 7.79 5.30 -5.36
CA CYS A 30 8.11 6.18 -4.23
C CYS A 30 8.83 5.47 -3.08
N VAL A 31 8.47 4.22 -2.75
CA VAL A 31 8.96 3.56 -1.52
C VAL A 31 10.10 2.58 -1.80
N MET A 32 10.05 1.90 -2.93
CA MET A 32 10.93 0.79 -3.27
C MET A 32 11.29 0.79 -4.77
N PRO A 33 11.94 1.88 -5.26
CA PRO A 33 12.31 2.00 -6.66
C PRO A 33 13.19 0.82 -7.10
N GLY A 34 12.95 0.32 -8.32
CA GLY A 34 13.67 -0.83 -8.87
C GLY A 34 13.25 -2.20 -8.33
N LYS A 35 12.30 -2.28 -7.39
CA LYS A 35 11.73 -3.57 -6.93
C LYS A 35 10.54 -4.00 -7.79
N HIS A 36 10.26 -5.30 -7.81
CA HIS A 36 9.09 -5.82 -8.49
C HIS A 36 7.79 -5.33 -7.82
N VAL A 37 6.77 -4.99 -8.61
CA VAL A 37 5.47 -4.45 -8.12
C VAL A 37 4.76 -5.38 -7.13
N ASN A 38 4.98 -6.70 -7.27
CA ASN A 38 4.47 -7.71 -6.33
C ASN A 38 4.96 -7.52 -4.89
N ASN A 39 6.11 -6.87 -4.67
CA ASN A 39 6.59 -6.57 -3.31
C ASN A 39 5.63 -5.64 -2.57
N VAL A 40 4.99 -4.70 -3.27
CA VAL A 40 3.95 -3.85 -2.68
C VAL A 40 2.82 -4.72 -2.15
N ARG A 41 2.35 -5.70 -2.93
CA ARG A 41 1.30 -6.63 -2.49
C ARG A 41 1.69 -7.41 -1.23
N VAL A 42 2.94 -7.88 -1.15
CA VAL A 42 3.46 -8.58 0.02
C VAL A 42 3.43 -7.68 1.24
N HIS A 43 3.96 -6.45 1.14
CA HIS A 43 3.95 -5.50 2.25
C HIS A 43 2.53 -5.09 2.66
N ILE A 44 1.61 -4.87 1.73
CA ILE A 44 0.21 -4.56 2.03
C ILE A 44 -0.45 -5.72 2.80
N ASN A 45 -0.20 -6.98 2.39
CA ASN A 45 -0.72 -8.15 3.12
C ASN A 45 -0.12 -8.26 4.53
N LEU A 46 1.18 -7.99 4.69
CA LEU A 46 1.82 -7.95 6.01
C LEU A 46 1.22 -6.86 6.89
N MET A 47 0.98 -5.66 6.33
CA MET A 47 0.33 -4.56 7.04
C MET A 47 -1.10 -4.91 7.46
N ARG A 48 -1.89 -5.58 6.60
CA ARG A 48 -3.21 -6.12 6.95
C ARG A 48 -3.16 -7.13 8.08
N SER A 49 -2.20 -8.06 8.05
CA SER A 49 -1.98 -9.02 9.14
C SER A 49 -1.58 -8.32 10.44
N LYS A 50 -0.92 -7.17 10.34
CA LYS A 50 -0.64 -6.25 11.45
C LYS A 50 -1.79 -5.25 11.68
N GLY A 51 -3.03 -5.55 11.32
CA GLY A 51 -4.21 -4.75 11.65
C GLY A 51 -4.35 -3.39 10.95
N VAL A 52 -3.58 -3.13 9.89
CA VAL A 52 -3.80 -1.94 9.04
C VAL A 52 -4.91 -2.25 8.02
N HIS A 53 -5.99 -1.48 8.07
CA HIS A 53 -7.12 -1.64 7.16
C HIS A 53 -6.83 -0.92 5.84
N ILE A 54 -6.46 -1.70 4.82
CA ILE A 54 -6.17 -1.18 3.48
C ILE A 54 -7.14 -1.85 2.52
N ALA A 55 -7.96 -1.08 1.81
CA ALA A 55 -8.77 -1.55 0.71
C ALA A 55 -7.90 -1.78 -0.53
N THR A 56 -8.28 -2.81 -1.29
CA THR A 56 -7.71 -3.13 -2.59
C THR A 56 -8.81 -3.02 -3.63
N ASP A 57 -8.60 -2.18 -4.62
CA ASP A 57 -9.47 -2.08 -5.79
C ASP A 57 -8.80 -2.83 -6.95
N GLU A 58 -9.48 -3.85 -7.46
CA GLU A 58 -9.01 -4.62 -8.62
C GLU A 58 -9.60 -4.01 -9.90
N GLN A 59 -9.02 -2.90 -10.37
CA GLN A 59 -9.29 -2.35 -11.69
C GLN A 59 -8.54 -3.13 -12.79
N GLY A 60 -8.61 -4.46 -12.72
CA GLY A 60 -8.00 -5.39 -13.67
C GLY A 60 -6.63 -5.96 -13.25
N PRO A 61 -6.04 -6.83 -14.09
CA PRO A 61 -4.88 -7.64 -13.76
C PRO A 61 -3.59 -6.83 -13.50
N GLU A 62 -3.49 -5.60 -14.02
CA GLU A 62 -2.29 -4.78 -13.94
C GLU A 62 -2.44 -3.52 -13.06
N CYS A 63 -3.67 -3.14 -12.72
CA CYS A 63 -3.99 -1.92 -11.99
C CYS A 63 -4.71 -2.25 -10.68
N ARG A 64 -3.94 -2.78 -9.72
CA ARG A 64 -4.40 -2.87 -8.33
C ARG A 64 -4.13 -1.56 -7.62
N GLY A 65 -5.20 -0.86 -7.27
CA GLY A 65 -5.20 0.33 -6.44
C GLY A 65 -5.26 -0.05 -4.96
N TYR A 66 -4.54 0.66 -4.11
CA TYR A 66 -4.57 0.52 -2.66
C TYR A 66 -5.06 1.81 -2.02
N ARG A 67 -5.98 1.69 -1.07
CA ARG A 67 -6.53 2.82 -0.33
C ARG A 67 -6.49 2.52 1.16
N LEU A 68 -6.01 3.45 1.98
CA LEU A 68 -6.17 3.32 3.42
C LEU A 68 -7.64 3.51 3.77
N GLU A 69 -8.23 2.49 4.38
CA GLU A 69 -9.49 2.63 5.09
C GLU A 69 -9.11 3.00 6.51
N MET A 70 -9.11 4.30 6.81
CA MET A 70 -8.93 4.72 8.21
C MET A 70 -9.96 3.96 9.05
N ALA A 71 -9.50 3.28 10.09
CA ALA A 71 -10.38 2.91 11.18
C ALA A 71 -10.95 4.22 11.74
N ALA A 72 -12.27 4.35 11.70
CA ALA A 72 -13.02 5.45 12.31
C ALA A 72 -12.70 5.55 13.81
#